data_AF-A0A355UZ12-F1
#
_entry.id   AF-A0A355UZ12-F1
#
_cell.length_a   1.000
_cell.length_b   1.000
_cell.length_c   1.000
_cell.angle_alpha   90.00
_cell.angle_beta   90.00
_cell.angle_gamma   90.00
#
_symmetry.space_group_name_H-M   'P 1'
#
loop_
_entity.id
_entity.type
_entity.pdbx_description
1 polymer ?
#
loop_
_entity_poly.entity_id
_entity_poly.type
_entity_poly.pdbx_seq_one_letter_code
_entity_poly.pdbx_strand_id
1 'polypeptide(L)'
;ENEHFGRDLSGKDTLELILSSDLLIIDDLGAEYDTRFSAATIYNIIDTRLNRSLPVIITTNLTHIEIEERYDARIISRLGCLYDYLKFTGKDVRYLKKNNKDI
;
A
#
# COMPACT_ATOMS: atom_id res chain seq x y z
N GLU A 1 -17.03 11.53 7.96
CA GLU A 1 -15.59 11.24 7.77
C GLU A 1 -14.81 11.93 8.86
N ASN A 2 -14.29 11.17 9.84
CA ASN A 2 -13.56 11.71 11.00
C ASN A 2 -12.22 11.01 11.21
N GLU A 3 -11.66 10.39 10.17
CA GLU A 3 -10.26 9.94 10.16
C GLU A 3 -9.42 11.03 9.47
N HIS A 4 -9.52 12.26 9.97
CA HIS A 4 -8.43 13.22 9.78
C HIS A 4 -7.25 12.58 10.51
N PHE A 5 -6.21 12.15 9.77
CA PHE A 5 -4.90 11.74 10.27
C PHE A 5 -4.65 12.35 11.65
N GLY A 6 -5.04 11.60 12.69
CA GLY A 6 -5.28 12.15 14.00
C GLY A 6 -3.98 12.71 14.51
N ARG A 7 -3.87 14.04 14.54
CA ARG A 7 -2.92 14.72 15.39
C ARG A 7 -3.40 14.49 16.82
N ASP A 8 -3.21 13.28 17.31
CA ASP A 8 -3.01 13.12 18.72
C ASP A 8 -1.70 13.85 19.05
N LEU A 9 -1.65 14.53 20.19
CA LEU A 9 -0.64 15.52 20.56
C LEU A 9 0.81 14.98 20.60
N SER A 10 1.02 13.72 20.21
CA SER A 10 2.33 13.09 20.04
C SER A 10 2.83 13.05 18.60
N GLY A 11 1.99 12.97 17.56
CA GLY A 11 2.35 12.87 16.12
C GLY A 11 3.35 11.75 15.71
N LYS A 12 3.98 11.11 16.70
CA LYS A 12 5.03 10.12 16.61
C LYS A 12 4.48 8.72 16.76
N ASP A 13 3.40 8.52 17.52
CA ASP A 13 2.93 7.17 17.85
C ASP A 13 2.40 6.41 16.63
N THR A 14 1.47 6.97 15.85
CA THR A 14 0.88 6.22 14.73
C THR A 14 1.91 5.91 13.65
N LEU A 15 2.78 6.86 13.31
CA LEU A 15 3.83 6.62 12.33
C LEU A 15 4.85 5.62 12.87
N GLU A 16 5.27 5.74 14.14
CA GLU A 16 6.20 4.78 14.73
C GLU A 16 5.59 3.37 14.77
N LEU A 17 4.30 3.23 15.10
CA LEU A 17 3.58 1.96 15.05
C LEU A 17 3.61 1.37 13.62
N ILE A 18 3.35 2.17 12.59
CA ILE A 18 3.45 1.72 11.19
C ILE A 18 4.88 1.31 10.83
N LEU A 19 5.89 2.07 11.30
CA LEU A 19 7.30 1.83 10.99
C LEU A 19 7.95 0.70 11.80
N SER A 20 7.34 0.28 12.91
CA SER A 20 7.89 -0.70 13.85
C SER A 20 7.05 -1.98 14.00
N SER A 21 5.82 -2.02 13.49
CA SER A 21 4.97 -3.21 13.59
C SER A 21 5.65 -4.46 13.00
N ASP A 22 5.37 -5.62 13.58
CA ASP A 22 5.92 -6.91 13.12
C ASP A 22 5.45 -7.28 11.71
N LEU A 23 4.28 -6.79 11.29
CA LEU A 23 3.74 -6.91 9.94
C LEU A 23 2.95 -5.64 9.61
N LEU A 24 3.12 -5.14 8.38
CA LEU A 24 2.29 -4.07 7.84
C LEU A 24 1.55 -4.59 6.61
N ILE A 25 0.24 -4.37 6.56
CA ILE A 25 -0.58 -4.64 5.38
C ILE A 25 -1.04 -3.28 4.85
N ILE A 26 -0.65 -2.96 3.62
CA ILE A 26 -1.12 -1.79 2.89
C ILE A 26 -2.16 -2.30 1.89
N ASP A 27 -3.42 -1.96 2.13
CA ASP A 27 -4.51 -2.33 1.23
C ASP A 27 -4.74 -1.25 0.16
N ASP A 28 -5.05 -1.69 -1.06
CA ASP A 28 -5.41 -0.87 -2.22
C ASP A 28 -4.45 0.30 -2.50
N LEU A 29 -3.15 0.01 -2.56
CA LEU A 29 -2.12 0.99 -2.91
C LEU A 29 -2.45 1.61 -4.27
N GLY A 30 -2.59 2.94 -4.29
CA GLY A 30 -3.05 3.70 -5.45
C GLY A 30 -4.47 4.24 -5.33
N ALA A 31 -5.21 3.92 -4.26
CA ALA A 31 -6.51 4.54 -3.99
C ALA A 31 -6.39 5.94 -3.34
N GLU A 32 -5.21 6.29 -2.83
CA GLU A 32 -4.95 7.59 -2.23
C GLU A 32 -4.95 8.75 -3.24
N TYR A 33 -5.09 9.98 -2.75
CA TYR A 33 -4.94 11.16 -3.58
C TYR A 33 -3.51 11.27 -4.11
N ASP A 34 -3.39 11.24 -5.44
CA ASP A 34 -2.11 11.36 -6.14
C ASP A 34 -1.48 12.74 -5.90
N THR A 35 -0.68 12.82 -4.85
CA THR A 35 -0.02 14.03 -4.38
C THR A 35 1.42 13.72 -4.03
N ARG A 36 2.31 14.71 -4.19
CA ARG A 36 3.72 14.58 -3.78
C ARG A 36 3.87 14.17 -2.31
N PHE A 37 2.96 14.60 -1.45
CA PHE A 37 2.95 14.23 -0.03
C PHE A 37 2.62 12.75 0.18
N SER A 38 1.58 12.24 -0.48
CA SER A 38 1.20 10.81 -0.39
C SER A 38 2.33 9.90 -0.87
N ALA A 39 2.91 10.19 -2.04
CA ALA A 39 4.02 9.43 -2.61
C ALA A 39 5.27 9.45 -1.71
N ALA A 40 5.60 10.61 -1.12
CA ALA A 40 6.73 10.72 -0.19
C ALA A 40 6.49 9.93 1.11
N THR A 41 5.26 9.94 1.62
CA THR A 41 4.88 9.16 2.81
C THR A 41 5.00 7.66 2.55
N ILE A 42 4.46 7.18 1.43
CA ILE A 42 4.54 5.77 1.02
C ILE A 42 6.00 5.35 0.82
N TYR A 43 6.81 6.17 0.15
CA TYR A 43 8.24 5.94 0.01
C TYR A 43 8.91 5.74 1.37
N ASN A 44 8.68 6.66 2.31
CA ASN A 44 9.31 6.61 3.63
C ASN A 44 8.93 5.34 4.41
N ILE A 45 7.65 4.95 4.36
CA ILE A 45 7.16 3.73 5.02
C ILE A 45 7.85 2.49 4.42
N ILE A 46 7.81 2.34 3.11
CA ILE A 46 8.41 1.17 2.42
C ILE A 46 9.91 1.12 2.65
N ASP A 47 10.62 2.23 2.45
CA ASP A 47 12.08 2.30 2.60
C ASP A 47 12.52 2.00 4.03
N THR A 48 11.87 2.60 5.03
CA THR A 48 12.22 2.39 6.43
C THR A 48 12.00 0.94 6.86
N ARG A 49 10.86 0.34 6.51
CA ARG A 49 10.56 -1.04 6.89
C ARG A 49 11.46 -2.03 6.18
N LEU A 50 11.77 -1.79 4.91
CA LEU A 50 12.70 -2.58 4.13
C LEU A 50 14.12 -2.53 4.73
N ASN A 51 14.61 -1.35 5.09
CA ASN A 51 15.91 -1.20 5.76
C ASN A 51 15.95 -1.89 7.13
N ARG A 52 14.79 -2.01 7.81
CA ARG A 52 14.63 -2.75 9.06
C ARG A 52 14.33 -4.24 8.87
N SER A 53 14.26 -4.73 7.62
CA SER A 53 13.84 -6.10 7.28
C SER A 53 12.48 -6.50 7.90
N LEU A 54 11.57 -5.55 8.03
CA LEU A 54 10.22 -5.78 8.53
C LEU A 54 9.27 -6.10 7.37
N PRO A 55 8.46 -7.17 7.48
CA PRO A 55 7.62 -7.62 6.37
C PRO A 55 6.49 -6.62 6.08
N VAL A 56 6.17 -6.50 4.79
CA VAL A 56 5.04 -5.70 4.27
C VAL A 56 4.30 -6.54 3.25
N ILE A 57 2.96 -6.56 3.34
CA ILE A 57 2.08 -7.06 2.29
C ILE A 57 1.39 -5.86 1.68
N ILE A 58 1.38 -5.79 0.35
CA ILE A 58 0.75 -4.70 -0.40
C ILE A 58 -0.26 -5.32 -1.36
N THR A 59 -1.48 -4.82 -1.35
CA THR A 59 -2.47 -5.09 -2.40
C THR A 59 -2.62 -3.86 -3.27
N THR A 60 -2.90 -4.04 -4.56
CA THR A 60 -3.13 -2.94 -5.50
C THR A 60 -3.96 -3.42 -6.66
N ASN A 61 -4.82 -2.53 -7.17
CA ASN A 61 -5.50 -2.72 -8.45
C ASN A 61 -4.72 -2.12 -9.63
N LEU A 62 -3.57 -1.51 -9.37
CA LEU A 62 -2.71 -0.93 -10.40
C LEU A 62 -1.92 -2.02 -11.12
N THR A 63 -1.80 -1.85 -12.43
CA THR A 63 -0.83 -2.55 -13.26
C THR A 63 0.58 -2.01 -13.00
N HIS A 64 1.60 -2.76 -13.38
CA HIS A 64 3.00 -2.33 -13.25
C HIS A 64 3.26 -0.95 -13.87
N ILE A 65 2.68 -0.68 -15.04
CA ILE A 65 2.81 0.60 -15.75
C ILE A 65 2.17 1.74 -14.94
N GLU A 66 0.97 1.55 -14.40
CA GLU A 66 0.31 2.58 -13.59
C GLU A 66 1.06 2.87 -12.28
N ILE A 67 1.73 1.87 -11.70
CA ILE A 67 2.61 2.07 -10.55
C ILE A 67 3.82 2.92 -10.97
N GLU A 68 4.46 2.63 -12.11
CA GLU A 68 5.59 3.41 -12.64
C GLU A 68 5.24 4.87 -12.96
N GLU A 69 4.02 5.13 -13.41
CA GLU A 69 3.55 6.50 -13.70
C GLU A 69 3.29 7.30 -12.42
N ARG A 70 2.82 6.64 -11.35
CA ARG A 70 2.44 7.29 -10.09
C ARG A 70 3.59 7.47 -9.12
N TYR A 71 4.49 6.50 -9.06
CA TYR A 71 5.56 6.45 -8.08
C TYR A 71 6.93 6.62 -8.73
N ASP A 72 7.84 7.31 -8.04
CA ASP A 72 9.20 7.50 -8.52
C ASP A 72 9.92 6.15 -8.73
N ALA A 73 10.84 6.10 -9.71
CA ALA A 73 11.62 4.92 -10.06
C ALA A 73 12.31 4.25 -8.84
N ARG A 74 12.62 5.01 -7.78
CA ARG A 74 13.16 4.48 -6.53
C ARG A 74 12.20 3.58 -5.76
N ILE A 75 10.90 3.87 -5.79
CA ILE A 75 9.86 3.01 -5.19
C ILE A 75 9.74 1.74 -6.03
N ILE A 76 9.66 1.89 -7.35
CA ILE A 76 9.54 0.76 -8.29
C ILE A 76 10.68 -0.23 -8.12
N SER A 77 11.92 0.26 -8.05
CA SER A 77 13.08 -0.59 -7.83
C SER A 77 13.01 -1.36 -6.51
N ARG A 78 12.52 -0.74 -5.43
CA ARG A 78 12.34 -1.40 -4.13
C ARG A 78 11.24 -2.45 -4.18
N LEU A 79 10.11 -2.11 -4.82
CA LEU A 79 8.99 -3.04 -4.99
C LEU A 79 9.40 -4.25 -5.84
N GLY A 80 10.06 -4.02 -6.97
CA GLY A 80 10.40 -5.05 -7.95
C GLY A 80 11.56 -5.97 -7.56
N CYS A 81 12.52 -5.49 -6.75
CA CYS A 81 13.69 -6.29 -6.39
C CYS A 81 13.54 -7.06 -5.07
N LEU A 82 12.61 -6.66 -4.20
CA LEU A 82 12.59 -7.12 -2.80
C LEU A 82 11.25 -7.69 -2.35
N TYR A 83 10.20 -7.57 -3.16
CA TYR A 83 8.92 -8.21 -2.90
C TYR A 83 8.61 -9.25 -3.98
N ASP A 84 7.97 -10.33 -3.54
CA ASP A 84 7.39 -11.31 -4.46
C ASP A 84 6.10 -10.75 -5.06
N TYR A 85 6.07 -10.54 -6.38
CA TYR A 85 4.88 -10.05 -7.08
C TYR A 85 3.94 -11.20 -7.43
N LEU A 86 2.72 -11.16 -6.87
CA LEU A 86 1.66 -12.11 -7.13
C LEU A 86 0.55 -11.46 -7.96
N LYS A 87 0.42 -11.89 -9.22
CA LYS A 87 -0.64 -11.39 -10.10
C LYS A 87 -1.94 -12.17 -9.87
N PHE A 88 -2.96 -11.47 -9.39
CA PHE A 88 -4.30 -12.01 -9.29
C PHE A 88 -5.02 -11.79 -10.63
N THR A 89 -5.59 -12.86 -11.19
CA THR A 89 -6.36 -12.80 -12.44
C THR A 89 -7.69 -13.54 -12.26
N GLY A 90 -8.72 -13.09 -12.95
CA GLY A 90 -10.06 -13.68 -12.84
C GLY A 90 -11.17 -12.65 -13.01
N LYS A 91 -12.41 -13.12 -12.90
CA LYS A 91 -13.60 -12.25 -12.86
C LYS A 91 -13.75 -11.69 -11.45
N ASP A 92 -14.26 -10.47 -11.35
CA ASP A 92 -14.56 -9.85 -10.07
C ASP A 92 -15.55 -10.72 -9.27
N VAL A 93 -15.09 -11.17 -8.10
CA VAL A 93 -15.83 -12.05 -7.20
C VAL A 93 -17.10 -11.39 -6.66
N ARG A 94 -17.13 -10.07 -6.48
CA ARG A 94 -18.32 -9.31 -6.05
C ARG A 94 -19.41 -9.38 -7.11
N TYR A 95 -19.05 -9.24 -8.39
CA TYR A 95 -19.99 -9.43 -9.50
C TYR A 95 -20.46 -10.88 -9.62
N LEU A 96 -19.57 -11.86 -9.45
CA LEU A 96 -19.94 -13.28 -9.46
C LEU A 96 -20.95 -13.60 -8.35
N LYS A 97 -20.72 -13.13 -7.12
CA LYS A 97 -21.64 -13.31 -5.98
C LYS A 97 -22.97 -12.60 -6.21
N LYS A 98 -22.97 -11.41 -6.79
CA LYS A 98 -24.21 -10.67 -7.11
C LYS A 98 -25.05 -11.39 -8.17
N ASN A 99 -24.41 -12.01 -9.15
CA ASN A 99 -25.09 -12.72 -10.24
C ASN A 99 -25.48 -14.15 -9.83
N ASN A 100 -24.76 -14.78 -8.91
CA ASN A 100 -25.07 -16.07 -8.30
C ASN A 100 -25.85 -15.86 -7.00
N LYS A 101 -27.13 -15.47 -7.10
CA LYS A 101 -28.00 -15.16 -5.96
C LYS A 101 -28.25 -16.30 -4.95
N ASP A 102 -27.55 -17.44 -5.03
CA ASP A 102 -27.74 -18.62 -4.19
C ASP A 102 -26.40 -19.25 -3.73
N ILE A 103 -25.67 -18.56 -2.84
CA ILE A 103 -24.78 -19.20 -1.85
C ILE A 103 -25.07 -18.58 -0.48
#